data_AF-A0A7J2YC48-F1
#
_entry.id   AF-A0A7J2YC48-F1
#
_cell.length_a   1.000
_cell.length_b   1.000
_cell.length_c   1.000
_cell.angle_alpha   90.00
_cell.angle_beta   90.00
_cell.angle_gamma   90.00
#
_symmetry.space_group_name_H-M   'P 1'
#
loop_
_entity.id
_entity.type
_entity.pdbx_description
1 polymer ?
#
loop_
_entity_poly.entity_id
_entity_poly.type
_entity_poly.pdbx_seq_one_letter_code
_entity_poly.pdbx_strand_id
1 'polypeptide(L)'
;MATKKGIVLTATIIGGFVAASFLVYLIPQPESTLITPENAEGQLRFAIDRKDAVIDEFNTSLQGWKNGEVDKDTFNSAAITALEQINALIIELQNSRVPNEWVQSYSLFIQALENYKTYVGTTKEYVDYKSEEPSDPSTENSYLDSMSNALDRAEELVKQSADAIPRTT
;
A
#
# COMPACT_ATOMS: atom_id res chain seq x y z
N MET A 1 26.35 -19.72 35.16
CA MET A 1 26.89 -18.86 34.09
C MET A 1 25.80 -18.70 33.05
N ALA A 2 25.11 -17.55 33.07
CA ALA A 2 24.03 -17.27 32.12
C ALA A 2 24.65 -16.94 30.76
N THR A 3 24.27 -17.71 29.74
CA THR A 3 24.81 -17.62 28.39
C THR A 3 24.46 -16.26 27.79
N LYS A 4 25.49 -15.48 27.41
CA LYS A 4 25.38 -14.11 26.85
C LYS A 4 24.50 -14.00 25.59
N LYS A 5 24.06 -15.13 25.02
CA LYS A 5 23.18 -15.21 23.85
C LYS A 5 21.70 -14.95 24.19
N GLY A 6 21.28 -15.12 25.44
CA GLY A 6 19.88 -14.92 25.84
C GLY A 6 19.47 -13.45 26.03
N ILE A 7 20.41 -12.58 26.41
CA ILE A 7 20.12 -11.17 26.74
C ILE A 7 19.97 -10.30 25.47
N VAL A 8 20.68 -10.66 24.39
CA VAL A 8 20.60 -9.91 23.13
C VAL A 8 19.23 -10.11 22.46
N LEU A 9 18.67 -11.32 22.52
CA LEU A 9 17.35 -11.61 21.94
C LEU A 9 16.22 -10.89 22.68
N THR A 10 16.33 -10.72 24.00
CA THR A 10 15.32 -9.95 24.78
C THR A 10 15.43 -8.44 24.54
N ALA A 11 16.61 -7.90 24.21
CA ALA A 11 16.78 -6.48 23.94
C ALA A 11 16.22 -6.05 22.57
N THR A 12 16.34 -6.90 21.55
CA THR A 12 15.77 -6.63 20.22
C THR A 12 14.24 -6.59 20.24
N ILE A 13 13.61 -7.45 21.06
CA ILE A 13 12.14 -7.49 21.21
C ILE A 13 11.60 -6.21 21.88
N ILE A 14 12.40 -5.45 22.63
CA ILE A 14 11.93 -4.23 23.31
C ILE A 14 12.15 -2.97 22.45
N GLY A 15 13.10 -2.99 21.51
CA GLY A 15 13.38 -1.84 20.62
C GLY A 15 12.49 -1.72 19.38
N GLY A 16 11.76 -2.79 19.02
CA GLY A 16 10.99 -2.88 17.76
C GLY A 16 9.52 -2.46 17.83
N PHE A 17 9.02 -1.96 18.96
CA PHE A 17 7.60 -1.65 19.15
C PHE A 17 7.23 -0.15 19.02
N VAL A 18 7.90 0.63 18.17
CA VAL A 18 7.58 2.08 18.05
C VAL A 18 6.72 2.47 16.84
N ALA A 19 6.43 1.58 15.88
CA ALA A 19 5.57 1.96 14.74
C ALA A 19 4.15 1.37 14.73
N ALA A 20 3.88 0.26 15.42
CA ALA A 20 2.53 -0.33 15.42
C ALA A 20 1.50 0.44 16.28
N SER A 21 1.96 1.32 17.19
CA SER A 21 1.07 2.01 18.14
C SER A 21 0.35 3.25 17.59
N PHE A 22 0.45 3.59 16.30
CA PHE A 22 -0.22 4.77 15.75
C PHE A 22 -1.44 4.51 14.86
N LEU A 23 -2.00 3.28 14.80
CA LEU A 23 -3.17 3.01 13.95
C LEU A 23 -4.48 2.69 14.70
N VAL A 24 -4.58 3.01 16.00
CA VAL A 24 -5.86 2.91 16.73
C VAL A 24 -6.81 4.09 16.41
N TYR A 25 -6.42 5.08 15.58
CA TYR A 25 -7.18 6.33 15.48
C TYR A 25 -7.31 6.97 14.08
N LEU A 26 -7.37 6.19 13.00
CA LEU A 26 -7.69 6.73 11.66
C LEU A 26 -8.71 5.89 10.88
N ILE A 27 -9.71 5.34 11.57
CA ILE A 27 -10.99 5.05 10.92
C ILE A 27 -11.87 6.27 11.21
N PRO A 28 -12.06 7.21 10.26
CA PRO A 28 -13.17 8.12 10.38
C PRO A 28 -14.42 7.25 10.47
N GLN A 29 -15.17 7.38 11.56
CA GLN A 29 -16.52 6.84 11.60
C GLN A 29 -17.24 7.38 10.35
N PRO A 30 -18.03 6.56 9.64
CA PRO A 30 -18.91 7.08 8.61
C PRO A 30 -20.01 7.88 9.33
N GLU A 31 -19.67 9.07 9.81
CA GLU A 31 -20.68 10.10 9.87
C GLU A 31 -21.18 10.22 8.44
N SER A 32 -22.48 10.06 8.28
CA SER A 32 -23.19 10.31 7.04
C SER A 32 -23.03 11.78 6.68
N THR A 33 -21.83 12.20 6.27
CA THR A 33 -21.61 13.45 5.56
C THR A 33 -22.35 13.30 4.25
N LEU A 34 -23.54 13.89 4.24
CA LEU A 34 -24.36 14.12 3.06
C LEU A 34 -23.45 14.41 1.87
N ILE A 35 -23.48 13.49 0.91
CA ILE A 35 -22.72 13.55 -0.34
C ILE A 35 -23.11 14.86 -1.02
N THR A 36 -22.28 15.88 -0.82
CA THR A 36 -22.46 17.17 -1.44
C THR A 36 -21.44 17.23 -2.58
N PRO A 37 -21.84 17.62 -3.80
CA PRO A 37 -20.94 17.89 -4.93
C PRO A 37 -19.69 18.72 -4.60
N GLU A 38 -19.72 19.46 -3.49
CA GLU A 38 -18.73 20.45 -3.06
C GLU A 38 -17.42 19.87 -2.46
N ASN A 39 -17.30 18.57 -2.17
CA ASN A 39 -16.06 18.03 -1.56
C ASN A 39 -15.46 16.79 -2.24
N ALA A 40 -15.61 16.68 -3.57
CA ALA A 40 -14.91 15.64 -4.35
C ALA A 40 -13.37 15.78 -4.22
N GLU A 41 -12.86 17.01 -4.16
CA GLU A 41 -11.42 17.24 -3.95
C GLU A 41 -10.92 16.65 -2.63
N GLY A 42 -11.60 16.94 -1.52
CA GLY A 42 -11.19 16.46 -0.21
C GLY A 42 -11.29 14.94 -0.09
N GLN A 43 -12.30 14.32 -0.70
CA GLN A 43 -12.41 12.86 -0.77
C GLN A 43 -11.27 12.22 -1.54
N LEU A 44 -10.94 12.76 -2.73
CA LEU A 44 -9.81 12.25 -3.52
C LEU A 44 -8.48 12.43 -2.79
N ARG A 45 -8.23 13.61 -2.21
CA ARG A 45 -7.02 13.86 -1.40
C ARG A 45 -6.92 12.91 -0.22
N PHE A 46 -8.00 12.70 0.51
CA PHE A 46 -8.04 11.74 1.62
C PHE A 46 -7.74 10.30 1.16
N ALA A 47 -8.25 9.90 -0.01
CA ALA A 47 -7.95 8.58 -0.57
C ALA A 47 -6.47 8.46 -1.02
N ILE A 48 -5.88 9.53 -1.54
CA ILE A 48 -4.45 9.62 -1.85
C ILE A 48 -3.62 9.46 -0.57
N ASP A 49 -3.92 10.21 0.48
CA ASP A 49 -3.19 10.16 1.75
C ASP A 49 -3.25 8.75 2.37
N ARG A 50 -4.42 8.10 2.33
CA ARG A 50 -4.59 6.71 2.79
C ARG A 50 -3.78 5.73 1.96
N LYS A 51 -3.77 5.89 0.63
CA LYS A 51 -2.94 5.06 -0.26
C LYS A 51 -1.46 5.22 0.07
N ASP A 52 -0.98 6.44 0.31
CA ASP A 52 0.45 6.67 0.65
C ASP A 52 0.80 5.97 1.96
N ALA A 53 -0.03 6.12 2.99
CA ALA A 53 0.17 5.43 4.27
C ALA A 53 0.25 3.89 4.11
N VAL A 54 -0.64 3.31 3.31
CA VAL A 54 -0.64 1.85 3.04
C VAL A 54 0.62 1.40 2.31
N ILE A 55 1.04 2.15 1.27
CA ILE A 55 2.21 1.79 0.46
C ILE A 55 3.52 2.01 1.24
N ASP A 56 3.61 3.06 2.06
CA ASP A 56 4.77 3.31 2.92
C ASP A 56 4.95 2.22 3.98
N GLU A 57 3.86 1.79 4.61
CA GLU A 57 3.88 0.67 5.57
C GLU A 57 4.29 -0.64 4.88
N PHE A 58 3.71 -0.93 3.71
CA PHE A 58 4.07 -2.09 2.90
C PHE A 58 5.56 -2.07 2.51
N ASN A 59 6.07 -0.95 2.01
CA ASN A 59 7.46 -0.79 1.62
C ASN A 59 8.40 -0.91 2.83
N THR A 60 7.99 -0.41 4.01
CA THR A 60 8.74 -0.58 5.25
C THR A 60 8.87 -2.07 5.60
N SER A 61 7.77 -2.83 5.49
CA SER A 61 7.78 -4.29 5.70
C SER A 61 8.68 -5.01 4.69
N LEU A 62 8.63 -4.62 3.40
CA LEU A 62 9.50 -5.17 2.36
C LEU A 62 10.99 -4.92 2.66
N GLN A 63 11.35 -3.72 3.12
CA GLN A 63 12.73 -3.41 3.52
C GLN A 63 13.15 -4.21 4.75
N GLY A 64 12.27 -4.36 5.73
CA GLY A 64 12.50 -5.22 6.89
C GLY A 64 12.77 -6.67 6.48
N TRP A 65 12.02 -7.20 5.51
CA TRP A 65 12.24 -8.55 4.99
C TRP A 65 13.60 -8.66 4.27
N LYS A 66 13.94 -7.70 3.40
CA LYS A 66 15.24 -7.65 2.72
C LYS A 66 16.43 -7.60 3.69
N ASN A 67 16.25 -6.95 4.84
CA ASN A 67 17.27 -6.84 5.89
C ASN A 67 17.30 -8.03 6.85
N GLY A 68 16.35 -8.97 6.73
CA GLY A 68 16.20 -10.10 7.65
C GLY A 68 15.62 -9.72 9.04
N GLU A 69 15.02 -8.54 9.16
CA GLU A 69 14.36 -8.05 10.37
C GLU A 69 12.90 -8.49 10.46
N VAL A 70 12.27 -8.77 9.32
CA VAL A 70 10.89 -9.26 9.19
C VAL A 70 10.92 -10.63 8.52
N ASP A 71 10.28 -11.63 9.12
CA ASP A 71 10.16 -12.94 8.50
C ASP A 71 9.11 -12.96 7.38
N LYS A 72 9.15 -14.01 6.55
CA LYS A 72 8.27 -14.19 5.39
C LYS A 72 6.78 -14.11 5.77
N ASP A 73 6.37 -14.74 6.87
CA ASP A 73 4.96 -14.84 7.26
C ASP A 73 4.43 -13.50 7.77
N THR A 74 5.26 -12.73 8.47
CA THR A 74 4.98 -11.37 8.91
C THR A 74 4.89 -10.42 7.71
N PHE A 75 5.82 -10.51 6.76
CA PHE A 75 5.76 -9.75 5.51
C PHE A 75 4.49 -10.09 4.71
N ASN A 76 4.18 -11.38 4.56
CA ASN A 76 2.99 -11.83 3.84
C ASN A 76 1.69 -11.30 4.48
N SER A 77 1.65 -11.25 5.81
CA SER A 77 0.51 -10.67 6.55
C SER A 77 0.37 -9.17 6.25
N ALA A 78 1.47 -8.41 6.26
CA ALA A 78 1.47 -7.00 5.88
C ALA A 78 1.02 -6.78 4.42
N ALA A 79 1.48 -7.63 3.49
CA ALA A 79 1.07 -7.58 2.09
C ALA A 79 -0.43 -7.84 1.91
N ILE A 80 -0.99 -8.83 2.61
CA ILE A 80 -2.43 -9.13 2.58
C ILE A 80 -3.23 -7.94 3.13
N THR A 81 -2.81 -7.38 4.27
CA THR A 81 -3.45 -6.19 4.84
C THR A 81 -3.40 -5.00 3.87
N ALA A 82 -2.29 -4.76 3.18
CA ALA A 82 -2.19 -3.71 2.17
C ALA A 82 -3.16 -3.96 1.00
N LEU A 83 -3.25 -5.20 0.49
CA LEU A 83 -4.20 -5.57 -0.56
C LEU A 83 -5.65 -5.32 -0.15
N GLU A 84 -6.02 -5.69 1.07
CA GLU A 84 -7.37 -5.47 1.62
C GLU A 84 -7.69 -3.97 1.73
N GLN A 85 -6.75 -3.16 2.24
CA GLN A 85 -6.94 -1.72 2.37
C GLN A 85 -7.04 -1.01 1.02
N ILE A 86 -6.18 -1.35 0.05
CA ILE A 86 -6.27 -0.80 -1.31
C ILE A 86 -7.59 -1.22 -1.97
N ASN A 87 -8.03 -2.47 -1.78
CA ASN A 87 -9.30 -2.94 -2.32
C ASN A 87 -10.50 -2.20 -1.71
N ALA A 88 -10.45 -1.92 -0.40
CA ALA A 88 -11.47 -1.12 0.27
C ALA A 88 -11.53 0.31 -0.31
N LEU A 89 -10.38 0.95 -0.55
CA LEU A 89 -10.31 2.27 -1.20
C LEU A 89 -10.92 2.25 -2.61
N ILE A 90 -10.63 1.22 -3.41
CA ILE A 90 -11.23 1.06 -4.75
C ILE A 90 -12.76 1.00 -4.64
N ILE A 91 -13.30 0.17 -3.75
CA ILE A 91 -14.75 0.02 -3.56
C ILE A 91 -15.37 1.34 -3.08
N GLU A 92 -14.73 2.05 -2.16
CA GLU A 92 -15.19 3.35 -1.66
C GLU A 92 -15.29 4.38 -2.80
N LEU A 93 -14.24 4.50 -3.62
CA LEU A 93 -14.20 5.43 -4.74
C LEU A 93 -15.16 5.04 -5.88
N GLN A 94 -15.32 3.75 -6.18
CA GLN A 94 -16.29 3.28 -7.17
C GLN A 94 -17.74 3.56 -6.78
N ASN A 95 -18.03 3.54 -5.48
CA ASN A 95 -19.36 3.87 -4.95
C ASN A 95 -19.55 5.37 -4.69
N SER A 96 -18.47 6.17 -4.79
CA SER A 96 -18.54 7.61 -4.63
C SER A 96 -19.34 8.24 -5.78
N ARG A 97 -20.29 9.12 -5.45
CA ARG A 97 -20.99 9.93 -6.45
C ARG A 97 -20.29 11.27 -6.55
N VAL A 98 -19.57 11.46 -7.65
CA VAL A 98 -18.82 12.70 -7.92
C VAL A 98 -19.45 13.47 -9.09
N PRO A 99 -19.27 14.80 -9.14
CA PRO A 99 -19.66 15.58 -10.32
C PRO A 99 -18.92 15.12 -11.58
N ASN A 100 -19.50 15.34 -12.76
CA ASN A 100 -18.97 14.84 -14.03
C ASN A 100 -17.54 15.29 -14.31
N GLU A 101 -17.19 16.51 -13.91
CA GLU A 101 -15.87 17.09 -14.05
C GLU A 101 -14.79 16.34 -13.23
N TRP A 102 -15.17 15.63 -12.16
CA TRP A 102 -14.25 14.84 -11.32
C TRP A 102 -14.10 13.37 -11.76
N VAL A 103 -15.02 12.87 -12.60
CA VAL A 103 -15.08 11.44 -12.98
C VAL A 103 -13.75 10.94 -13.57
N GLN A 104 -13.09 11.75 -14.40
CA GLN A 104 -11.83 11.37 -15.02
C GLN A 104 -10.72 11.21 -13.96
N SER A 105 -10.58 12.18 -13.06
CA SER A 105 -9.57 12.15 -12.00
C SER A 105 -9.75 10.94 -11.08
N TYR A 106 -10.99 10.64 -10.68
CA TYR A 106 -11.32 9.46 -9.87
C TYR A 106 -11.05 8.15 -10.62
N SER A 107 -11.45 8.05 -11.89
CA SER A 107 -11.21 6.85 -12.70
C SER A 107 -9.72 6.55 -12.87
N LEU A 108 -8.90 7.57 -13.11
CA LEU A 108 -7.45 7.44 -13.20
C LEU A 108 -6.85 7.00 -11.86
N PHE A 109 -7.32 7.56 -10.75
CA PHE A 109 -6.85 7.15 -9.42
C PHE A 109 -7.26 5.72 -9.06
N ILE A 110 -8.47 5.29 -9.40
CA ILE A 110 -8.90 3.89 -9.23
C ILE A 110 -7.99 2.95 -10.03
N GLN A 111 -7.68 3.28 -11.28
CA GLN A 111 -6.72 2.51 -12.09
C GLN A 111 -5.32 2.51 -11.47
N ALA A 112 -4.89 3.60 -10.84
CA ALA A 112 -3.63 3.64 -10.11
C ALA A 112 -3.64 2.65 -8.94
N LEU A 113 -4.73 2.62 -8.15
CA LEU A 113 -4.90 1.68 -7.05
C LEU A 113 -4.89 0.22 -7.53
N GLU A 114 -5.48 -0.09 -8.68
CA GLU A 114 -5.39 -1.42 -9.29
C GLU A 114 -3.95 -1.82 -9.63
N ASN A 115 -3.15 -0.88 -10.13
CA ASN A 115 -1.72 -1.14 -10.38
C ASN A 115 -0.90 -1.26 -9.10
N TYR A 116 -1.23 -0.51 -8.04
CA TYR A 116 -0.66 -0.72 -6.71
C TYR A 116 -1.01 -2.11 -6.15
N LYS A 117 -2.23 -2.63 -6.37
CA LYS A 117 -2.57 -4.01 -6.00
C LYS A 117 -1.69 -5.02 -6.74
N THR A 118 -1.48 -4.82 -8.04
CA THR A 118 -0.56 -5.67 -8.81
C THR A 118 0.85 -5.61 -8.24
N TYR A 119 1.39 -4.41 -7.97
CA TYR A 119 2.70 -4.24 -7.34
C TYR A 119 2.82 -5.00 -6.01
N VAL A 120 1.88 -4.82 -5.09
CA VAL A 120 1.86 -5.50 -3.78
C VAL A 120 1.73 -7.02 -3.96
N GLY A 121 0.82 -7.47 -4.81
CA GLY A 121 0.57 -8.90 -5.07
C GLY A 121 1.78 -9.60 -5.68
N THR A 122 2.38 -9.02 -6.72
CA THR A 122 3.60 -9.55 -7.35
C THR A 122 4.77 -9.55 -6.38
N THR A 123 4.91 -8.51 -5.55
CA THR A 123 5.98 -8.48 -4.54
C THR A 123 5.78 -9.56 -3.47
N LYS A 124 4.52 -9.84 -3.09
CA LYS A 124 4.20 -10.97 -2.20
C LYS A 124 4.64 -12.30 -2.80
N GLU A 125 4.27 -12.56 -4.05
CA GLU A 125 4.67 -13.76 -4.78
C GLU A 125 6.20 -13.86 -4.94
N TYR A 126 6.87 -12.74 -5.19
CA TYR A 126 8.34 -12.67 -5.26
C TYR A 126 8.99 -13.11 -3.95
N VAL A 127 8.49 -12.63 -2.80
CA VAL A 127 9.02 -13.02 -1.49
C VAL A 127 8.79 -14.51 -1.21
N ASP A 128 7.63 -15.04 -1.56
CA ASP A 128 7.35 -16.48 -1.45
C ASP A 128 8.34 -17.27 -2.32
N TYR A 129 8.51 -16.88 -3.59
CA TYR A 129 9.45 -17.49 -4.53
C TYR A 129 10.91 -17.45 -4.04
N LYS A 130 11.38 -16.31 -3.52
CA LYS A 130 12.76 -16.17 -2.99
C LYS A 130 13.01 -16.99 -1.73
N SER A 131 11.94 -17.39 -1.04
CA SER A 131 12.03 -18.21 0.16
C SER A 131 12.08 -19.72 -0.12
N GLU A 132 11.90 -20.14 -1.37
CA GLU A 132 11.98 -21.53 -1.83
C GLU A 132 13.31 -21.78 -2.57
N GLU A 133 14.01 -22.88 -2.28
CA GLU A 133 15.22 -23.28 -3.00
C GLU A 133 14.93 -24.35 -4.07
N PRO A 134 15.63 -24.33 -5.23
CA PRO A 134 16.51 -23.27 -5.75
C PRO A 134 15.75 -22.21 -6.57
N SER A 135 16.20 -20.96 -6.52
CA SER A 135 15.65 -19.85 -7.32
C SER A 135 16.29 -19.77 -8.72
N ASP A 136 15.46 -19.77 -9.78
CA ASP A 136 15.85 -19.53 -11.18
C ASP A 136 16.00 -18.02 -11.52
N PRO A 137 17.19 -17.53 -11.90
CA PRO A 137 17.41 -16.11 -12.23
C PRO A 137 16.46 -15.50 -13.27
N SER A 138 15.95 -16.31 -14.22
CA SER A 138 15.02 -15.82 -15.25
C SER A 138 13.65 -15.49 -14.66
N THR A 139 13.17 -16.32 -13.74
CA THR A 139 11.94 -16.11 -12.97
C THR A 139 12.06 -14.90 -12.05
N GLU A 140 13.22 -14.71 -11.41
CA GLU A 140 13.49 -13.52 -10.59
C GLU A 140 13.35 -12.22 -11.39
N ASN A 141 13.99 -12.13 -12.57
CA ASN A 141 13.88 -10.93 -13.41
C ASN A 141 12.43 -10.65 -13.84
N SER A 142 11.64 -11.69 -14.14
CA SER A 142 10.22 -11.52 -14.49
C SER A 142 9.41 -10.89 -13.35
N TYR A 143 9.67 -11.27 -12.10
CA TYR A 143 9.02 -10.65 -10.94
C TYR A 143 9.43 -9.17 -10.80
N LEU A 144 10.73 -8.89 -10.90
CA LEU A 144 11.26 -7.53 -10.78
C LEU A 144 10.70 -6.59 -11.86
N ASP A 145 10.63 -7.05 -13.10
CA ASP A 145 10.07 -6.30 -14.22
C ASP A 145 8.57 -6.06 -14.00
N SER A 146 7.82 -7.07 -13.58
CA SER A 146 6.37 -6.93 -13.30
C SER A 146 6.10 -5.93 -12.16
N MET A 147 6.89 -5.99 -11.08
CA MET A 147 6.81 -5.04 -9.97
C MET A 147 7.11 -3.60 -10.43
N SER A 148 8.21 -3.41 -11.17
CA SER A 148 8.60 -2.08 -11.66
C SER A 148 7.53 -1.51 -12.57
N ASN A 149 7.08 -2.29 -13.57
CA ASN A 149 6.06 -1.84 -14.52
C ASN A 149 4.74 -1.48 -13.83
N ALA A 150 4.32 -2.26 -12.84
CA ALA A 150 3.11 -1.98 -12.06
C ALA A 150 3.25 -0.69 -11.24
N LEU A 151 4.39 -0.50 -10.56
CA LEU A 151 4.65 0.71 -9.77
C LEU A 151 4.74 1.96 -10.66
N ASP A 152 5.53 1.90 -11.74
CA ASP A 152 5.69 3.00 -12.70
C ASP A 152 4.33 3.40 -13.30
N ARG A 153 3.51 2.40 -13.66
CA ARG A 153 2.17 2.65 -14.18
C ARG A 153 1.25 3.27 -13.13
N ALA A 154 1.32 2.80 -11.88
CA ALA A 154 0.53 3.36 -10.79
C ALA A 154 0.89 4.83 -10.54
N GLU A 155 2.17 5.16 -10.43
CA GLU A 155 2.64 6.54 -10.22
C GLU A 155 2.24 7.46 -11.38
N GLU A 156 2.37 6.99 -12.61
CA GLU A 156 1.95 7.74 -13.79
C GLU A 156 0.43 8.02 -13.77
N LEU A 157 -0.38 7.05 -13.39
CA LEU A 157 -1.83 7.23 -13.25
C LEU A 157 -2.20 8.18 -12.12
N VAL A 158 -1.45 8.21 -11.01
CA VAL A 158 -1.61 9.22 -9.96
C VAL A 158 -1.35 10.63 -10.49
N LYS A 159 -0.27 10.81 -11.28
CA LYS A 159 0.03 12.11 -11.92
C LYS A 159 -1.09 12.53 -12.88
N GLN A 160 -1.54 11.63 -13.75
CA GLN A 160 -2.64 11.88 -14.67
C GLN A 160 -3.95 12.19 -13.94
N SER A 161 -4.22 11.52 -12.80
CA SER A 161 -5.36 11.83 -11.95
C SER A 161 -5.30 13.25 -11.41
N ALA A 162 -4.13 13.69 -10.93
CA ALA A 162 -3.92 15.05 -10.44
C ALA A 162 -4.08 16.09 -11.56
N ASP A 163 -3.56 15.82 -12.75
CA ASP A 163 -3.70 16.70 -13.92
C ASP A 163 -5.15 16.82 -14.41
N ALA A 164 -5.97 15.81 -14.14
CA ALA A 164 -7.40 15.76 -14.48
C ALA A 164 -8.31 16.40 -13.42
N ILE A 165 -7.76 16.98 -12.34
CA ILE A 165 -8.55 17.71 -11.34
C ILE A 165 -9.16 18.97 -11.99
N PRO A 166 -10.48 19.24 -11.81
CA PRO A 166 -11.11 20.45 -12.33
C PRO A 166 -10.42 21.72 -11.84
N ARG A 167 -10.07 22.61 -12.77
CA ARG A 167 -9.51 23.92 -12.41
C ARG A 167 -10.63 24.83 -11.91
N THR A 168 -10.52 25.32 -10.69
CA THR A 168 -11.38 26.40 -10.19
C THR A 168 -11.01 27.71 -10.91
N THR A 169 -11.90 28.23 -11.74
CA THR A 169 -11.79 29.57 -12.34
C THR A 169 -12.17 30.67 -11.36
#